data_AF-A0A2X0RA94-F1
#
_entry.id   AF-A0A2X0RA94-F1
#
_cell.length_a   1.000
_cell.length_b   1.000
_cell.length_c   1.000
_cell.angle_alpha   90.00
_cell.angle_beta   90.00
_cell.angle_gamma   90.00
#
_symmetry.space_group_name_H-M   'P 1'
#
loop_
_entity.id
_entity.type
_entity.pdbx_description
1 polymer ?
#
loop_
_entity_poly.entity_id
_entity_poly.type
_entity_poly.pdbx_seq_one_letter_code
_entity_poly.pdbx_strand_id
1 'polypeptide(L)'
;MKSNKSIPRNTFQYEYLASEYFIAASPLLDQCSHKAHDLYNRALYDLRQGFFKRKYIKGYSQLDQLFKERYAKKESLLYHDLLYVQSAQQTLKESIPSGRHGSRL
;
A
#
# COMPACT_ATOMS: atom_id res chain seq x y z
N MET A 1 5.60 -37.18 4.48
CA MET A 1 5.60 -35.74 4.82
C MET A 1 6.54 -35.05 3.84
N LYS A 2 6.05 -34.17 2.97
CA LYS A 2 6.91 -33.44 2.02
C LYS A 2 7.63 -32.34 2.81
N SER A 3 8.95 -32.37 2.92
CA SER A 3 9.69 -31.26 3.52
C SER A 3 9.55 -30.05 2.59
N ASN A 4 9.00 -28.96 3.10
CA ASN A 4 8.98 -27.70 2.38
C ASN A 4 10.44 -27.22 2.31
N LYS A 5 11.10 -27.47 1.17
CA LYS A 5 12.40 -26.89 0.88
C LYS A 5 12.24 -25.38 0.93
N SER A 6 12.76 -24.73 1.97
CA SER A 6 12.83 -23.27 2.04
C SER A 6 13.79 -22.81 0.96
N ILE A 7 13.28 -22.33 -0.17
CA ILE A 7 14.09 -21.71 -1.20
C ILE A 7 14.66 -20.43 -0.59
N PRO A 8 15.98 -20.32 -0.42
CA PRO A 8 16.57 -19.14 0.20
C PRO A 8 16.43 -17.95 -0.76
N ARG A 9 15.67 -16.94 -0.32
CA ARG A 9 15.40 -15.69 -1.05
C ARG A 9 16.74 -15.00 -1.36
N ASN A 10 16.95 -14.61 -2.62
CA ASN A 10 18.16 -13.92 -3.11
C ASN A 10 19.48 -14.71 -3.00
N THR A 11 19.47 -16.05 -3.10
CA THR A 11 20.72 -16.84 -3.04
C THR A 11 21.65 -16.69 -4.23
N PHE A 12 21.12 -16.24 -5.37
CA PHE A 12 21.94 -15.95 -6.52
C PHE A 12 22.37 -14.48 -6.44
N GLN A 13 23.56 -14.24 -5.87
CA GLN A 13 24.34 -13.05 -6.17
C GLN A 13 24.72 -13.11 -7.66
N TYR A 14 23.78 -12.78 -8.54
CA TYR A 14 24.19 -12.25 -9.83
C TYR A 14 24.71 -10.85 -9.55
N GLU A 15 26.02 -10.74 -9.33
CA GLU A 15 26.78 -9.49 -9.33
C GLU A 15 26.58 -8.70 -10.64
N TYR A 16 25.95 -9.33 -11.63
CA TYR A 16 25.59 -8.75 -12.91
C TYR A 16 24.11 -8.36 -12.91
N LEU A 17 23.87 -7.04 -12.97
CA LEU A 17 22.59 -6.34 -13.10
C LEU A 17 21.83 -6.03 -11.80
N ALA A 18 22.53 -5.78 -10.70
CA ALA A 18 21.96 -4.91 -9.68
C ALA A 18 21.83 -3.51 -10.31
N SER A 19 20.65 -3.20 -10.86
CA SER A 19 20.28 -1.82 -11.15
C SER A 19 20.51 -0.99 -9.89
N GLU A 20 20.71 0.32 -10.04
CA GLU A 20 20.86 1.29 -8.93
C GLU A 20 19.70 1.23 -7.89
N TYR A 21 18.66 0.42 -8.16
CA TYR A 21 17.44 0.26 -7.40
C TYR A 21 17.19 -1.18 -6.90
N PHE A 22 18.20 -2.06 -6.85
CA PHE A 22 18.00 -3.40 -6.28
C PHE A 22 17.73 -3.31 -4.76
N ILE A 23 16.50 -3.64 -4.36
CA ILE A 23 16.12 -3.74 -2.95
C ILE A 23 16.13 -5.22 -2.57
N ALA A 24 17.11 -5.60 -1.75
CA ALA A 24 17.17 -6.95 -1.22
C ALA A 24 15.92 -7.26 -0.37
N ALA A 25 15.39 -8.48 -0.51
CA ALA A 25 14.29 -8.94 0.32
C ALA A 25 14.73 -8.94 1.79
N SER A 26 13.92 -8.31 2.64
CA SER A 26 14.16 -8.24 4.08
C SER A 26 12.86 -8.45 4.84
N PRO A 27 12.90 -8.94 6.09
CA PRO A 27 11.72 -9.05 6.93
C PRO A 27 10.98 -7.71 7.10
N LEU A 28 11.73 -6.60 7.08
CA LEU A 28 11.16 -5.25 7.13
C LEU A 28 10.35 -4.92 5.87
N LEU A 29 10.88 -5.28 4.69
CA LEU A 29 10.18 -5.08 3.42
C LEU A 29 8.87 -5.88 3.36
N ASP A 30 8.90 -7.13 3.83
CA ASP A 30 7.69 -7.97 3.91
C ASP A 30 6.65 -7.35 4.86
N GLN A 31 7.08 -6.88 6.05
CA GLN A 31 6.19 -6.18 6.99
C GLN A 31 5.58 -4.91 6.38
N CYS A 32 6.38 -4.09 5.70
CA CYS A 32 5.91 -2.91 5.01
C CYS A 32 4.90 -3.26 3.90
N SER A 33 5.18 -4.31 3.13
CA SER A 33 4.28 -4.79 2.07
C SER A 33 2.92 -5.22 2.62
N HIS A 34 2.89 -6.00 3.71
CA HIS A 34 1.66 -6.40 4.38
C HIS A 34 0.86 -5.19 4.87
N LYS A 35 1.52 -4.24 5.54
CA LYS A 35 0.87 -3.03 6.06
C LYS A 35 0.32 -2.12 4.96
N ALA A 36 1.05 -1.97 3.85
CA ALA A 36 0.58 -1.25 2.68
C ALA A 36 -0.65 -1.93 2.06
N HIS A 37 -0.63 -3.26 1.98
CA HIS A 37 -1.75 -4.04 1.48
C HIS A 37 -3.02 -3.88 2.35
N ASP A 38 -2.87 -3.89 3.68
CA ASP A 38 -3.97 -3.66 4.60
C ASP A 38 -4.56 -2.25 4.46
N LEU A 39 -3.70 -1.24 4.31
CA LEU A 39 -4.12 0.14 4.06
C LEU A 39 -4.90 0.27 2.75
N TYR A 40 -4.41 -0.37 1.68
CA TYR A 40 -5.07 -0.41 0.38
C TYR A 40 -6.46 -1.08 0.48
N ASN A 41 -6.55 -2.23 1.13
CA ASN A 41 -7.82 -2.94 1.31
C ASN A 41 -8.82 -2.12 2.12
N ARG A 42 -8.34 -1.40 3.14
CA ARG A 42 -9.19 -0.51 3.93
C ARG A 42 -9.71 0.66 3.09
N ALA A 43 -8.86 1.28 2.28
CA ALA A 43 -9.26 2.33 1.36
C ALA A 43 -10.38 1.87 0.41
N LEU A 44 -10.21 0.70 -0.21
CA LEU A 44 -11.24 0.11 -1.07
C LEU A 44 -12.55 -0.15 -0.33
N TYR A 45 -12.48 -0.62 0.91
CA TYR A 45 -13.65 -0.81 1.75
C TYR A 45 -14.40 0.51 1.98
N ASP A 46 -13.69 1.58 2.34
CA ASP A 46 -14.31 2.89 2.58
C ASP A 46 -14.93 3.48 1.30
N LEU A 47 -14.26 3.32 0.15
CA LEU A 47 -14.83 3.70 -1.16
C LEU A 47 -16.14 2.95 -1.43
N ARG A 48 -16.13 1.63 -1.24
CA ARG A 48 -17.31 0.79 -1.44
C ARG A 48 -18.44 1.15 -0.49
N GLN A 49 -18.15 1.37 0.78
CA GLN A 49 -19.13 1.80 1.77
C GLN A 49 -19.71 3.18 1.45
N GLY A 50 -18.86 4.10 0.99
CA GLY A 50 -19.28 5.43 0.55
C GLY A 50 -20.25 5.36 -0.63
N PHE A 51 -19.99 4.47 -1.60
CA PHE A 51 -20.89 4.20 -2.72
C PHE A 51 -22.27 3.73 -2.22
N PHE A 52 -22.32 2.67 -1.40
CA PHE A 52 -23.59 2.14 -0.90
C PHE A 52 -24.37 3.13 -0.02
N LYS A 53 -23.68 3.95 0.76
CA LYS A 53 -24.29 4.96 1.64
C LYS A 53 -24.62 6.27 0.94
N ARG A 54 -24.43 6.37 -0.39
CA ARG A 54 -24.53 7.61 -1.19
C ARG A 54 -23.67 8.77 -0.66
N LYS A 55 -22.61 8.45 0.09
CA LYS A 55 -21.59 9.37 0.61
C LYS A 55 -20.28 9.10 -0.11
N TYR A 56 -20.25 9.46 -1.40
CA TYR A 56 -19.12 9.19 -2.29
C TYR A 56 -17.84 9.87 -1.79
N ILE A 57 -16.75 9.10 -1.74
CA ILE A 57 -15.41 9.61 -1.52
C ILE A 57 -14.86 10.08 -2.87
N LYS A 58 -14.73 11.39 -3.03
CA LYS A 58 -14.29 12.04 -4.27
C LYS A 58 -12.77 12.16 -4.29
N GLY A 59 -12.12 11.05 -4.60
CA GLY A 59 -10.69 11.02 -4.91
C GLY A 59 -9.75 10.96 -3.71
N TYR A 60 -8.45 11.02 -4.01
CA TYR A 60 -7.36 10.82 -3.06
C TYR A 60 -7.39 11.79 -1.86
N SER A 61 -7.66 13.08 -2.07
CA SER A 61 -7.61 14.08 -1.00
C SER A 61 -8.63 13.81 0.11
N GLN A 62 -9.84 13.37 -0.25
CA GLN A 62 -10.87 13.04 0.73
C GLN A 62 -10.56 11.74 1.48
N LEU A 63 -9.92 10.79 0.79
CA LEU A 63 -9.46 9.54 1.39
C LEU A 63 -8.32 9.81 2.39
N ASP A 64 -7.30 10.58 2.01
CA ASP A 64 -6.19 11.02 2.87
C ASP A 64 -6.71 11.78 4.10
N GLN A 65 -7.68 12.69 3.92
CA GLN A 65 -8.32 13.40 5.03
C GLN A 65 -9.07 12.43 5.97
N LEU A 66 -9.84 11.49 5.43
CA LEU A 66 -10.55 10.50 6.24
C LEU A 66 -9.59 9.65 7.08
N PHE A 67 -8.47 9.24 6.50
CA PHE A 67 -7.43 8.49 7.22
C PHE A 67 -6.75 9.35 8.29
N LYS A 68 -6.44 10.62 8.00
CA LYS A 68 -5.90 11.57 8.99
C LYS A 68 -6.86 11.85 10.15
N GLU A 69 -8.15 11.99 9.87
CA GLU A 69 -9.18 12.18 10.89
C GLU A 69 -9.32 10.95 11.80
N ARG A 70 -9.33 9.74 11.20
CA ARG A 70 -9.36 8.49 11.96
C ARG A 70 -8.08 8.24 12.74
N TYR A 71 -6.94 8.67 12.20
CA TYR A 71 -5.66 8.70 12.90
C TYR A 71 -5.74 9.57 14.14
N ALA A 72 -6.23 10.81 14.01
CA ALA A 72 -6.44 11.71 15.15
C ALA A 72 -7.39 11.13 16.20
N LYS A 73 -8.39 10.34 15.76
CA LYS A 73 -9.35 9.64 16.62
C LYS A 73 -8.85 8.30 17.20
N LYS A 74 -7.62 7.88 16.88
CA LYS A 74 -7.05 6.56 17.25
C LYS A 74 -7.88 5.35 16.79
N GLU A 75 -8.71 5.53 15.76
CA GLU A 75 -9.60 4.49 15.22
C GLU A 75 -8.88 3.56 14.23
N SER A 76 -7.71 3.97 13.72
CA SER A 76 -6.93 3.21 12.73
C SER A 76 -5.44 3.45 12.92
N LEU A 77 -4.74 2.45 13.47
CA LEU A 77 -3.28 2.47 13.68
C LEU A 77 -2.47 2.16 12.41
N LEU A 78 -3.14 1.73 11.32
CA LEU A 78 -2.51 1.41 10.03
C LEU A 78 -1.62 2.54 9.48
N TYR A 79 -1.96 3.79 9.81
CA TYR A 79 -1.20 4.98 9.41
C TYR A 79 0.13 5.13 10.18
N HIS A 80 0.17 4.63 11.42
CA HIS A 80 1.32 4.66 12.32
C HIS A 80 2.27 3.47 12.09
N ASP A 81 1.69 2.37 11.60
CA ASP A 81 2.37 1.13 11.33
C ASP A 81 3.30 1.20 10.10
N LEU A 82 2.97 2.07 9.15
CA LEU A 82 3.86 2.39 8.05
C LEU A 82 4.99 3.29 8.57
N LEU A 83 6.23 2.87 8.34
CA LEU A 83 7.45 3.54 8.82
C LEU A 83 7.51 5.04 8.46
N TYR A 84 6.78 5.46 7.42
CA TYR A 84 6.77 6.83 6.96
C TYR A 84 5.41 7.23 6.36
N VAL A 85 4.95 8.45 6.67
CA VAL A 85 3.65 8.98 6.21
C VAL A 85 3.54 9.04 4.69
N GLN A 86 4.63 9.37 3.99
CA GLN A 86 4.65 9.38 2.52
C GLN A 86 4.39 8.00 1.90
N SER A 87 4.79 6.91 2.55
CA SER A 87 4.51 5.55 2.04
C SER A 87 3.02 5.22 2.12
N ALA A 88 2.35 5.65 3.19
CA ALA A 88 0.90 5.55 3.32
C ALA A 88 0.20 6.38 2.23
N GLN A 89 0.64 7.62 2.04
CA GLN A 89 0.10 8.53 1.02
C GLN A 89 0.28 7.98 -0.41
N GLN A 90 1.45 7.43 -0.73
CA GLN A 90 1.69 6.81 -2.03
C GLN A 90 0.79 5.61 -2.28
N THR A 91 0.64 4.72 -1.29
CA THR A 91 -0.27 3.56 -1.35
C THR A 91 -1.73 3.99 -1.58
N LEU A 92 -2.17 5.03 -0.86
CA LEU A 92 -3.51 5.59 -1.02
C LEU A 92 -3.71 6.24 -2.40
N LYS A 93 -2.69 6.92 -2.93
CA LYS A 93 -2.71 7.50 -4.28
C LYS A 93 -2.84 6.42 -5.35
N GLU A 94 -2.17 5.29 -5.20
CA GLU A 94 -2.29 4.15 -6.11
C GLU A 94 -3.65 3.44 -6.01
N SER A 95 -4.28 3.47 -4.83
CA SER A 95 -5.60 2.86 -4.61
C SER A 95 -6.76 3.54 -5.33
N ILE A 96 -6.60 4.81 -5.68
CA ILE A 96 -7.58 5.57 -6.44
C ILE A 96 -6.90 5.98 -7.75
N PRO A 97 -7.22 5.34 -8.89
CA PRO A 97 -6.75 5.82 -10.17
C PRO A 97 -7.28 7.24 -10.34
N SER A 98 -6.39 8.22 -10.20
CA SER A 98 -6.69 9.58 -10.63
C SER A 98 -6.99 9.48 -12.12
N GLY A 99 -8.22 9.80 -12.52
CA GLY A 99 -8.71 9.76 -13.90
C GLY A 99 -7.96 10.73 -14.82
N ARG A 100 -6.68 10.47 -15.05
CA ARG A 100 -5.78 11.11 -16.00
C ARG A 100 -4.72 10.11 -16.46
N HIS A 101 -5.17 8.99 -17.01
CA HIS A 101 -4.51 8.46 -18.21
C HIS A 101 -5.48 8.68 -19.35
N GLY A 102 -5.24 9.79 -20.06
CA GLY A 102 -5.86 10.03 -21.34
C GLY A 102 -5.57 8.85 -22.25
N SER A 103 -6.60 8.46 -22.99
CA SER A 103 -6.50 7.74 -24.23
C SER A 103 -5.32 8.29 -25.05
N ARG A 104 -4.32 7.44 -25.29
CA ARG A 104 -3.50 7.53 -26.49
C ARG A 104 -3.83 6.31 -27.32
N LEU A 105 -4.80 6.50 -28.22
CA LEU A 105 -4.74 5.91 -29.56
C LEU A 105 -3.55 6.53 -30.29
#